data_AF-X0SL57-F1
#
_entry.id   AF-X0SL57-F1
#
_cell.length_a   1.000
_cell.length_b   1.000
_cell.length_c   1.000
_cell.angle_alpha   90.00
_cell.angle_beta   90.00
_cell.angle_gamma   90.00
#
_symmetry.space_group_name_H-M   'P 1'
#
loop_
_entity.id
_entity.type
_entity.pdbx_description
1 polymer ?
#
loop_
_entity_poly.entity_id
_entity_poly.type
_entity_poly.pdbx_seq_one_letter_code
_entity_poly.pdbx_strand_id
1 'polypeptide(L)' 'CRTANMSDGEQPNGHSHCQQLLLGASEAIPIVAGQLLLGQWQRLFLVELDRGREREVVVQLVGE' A
#
# COMPACT_ATOMS: atom_id res chain seq x y z
N CYS A 1 1.53 -18.99 -0.33
CA CYS A 1 0.59 -18.57 -1.39
C CYS A 1 0.63 -19.56 -2.53
N ARG A 2 -0.52 -19.84 -3.16
CA ARG A 2 -0.64 -20.87 -4.18
C ARG A 2 0.14 -20.50 -5.44
N THR A 3 1.00 -21.40 -5.90
CA THR A 3 1.71 -21.31 -7.18
C THR A 3 1.55 -22.57 -8.02
N ALA A 4 0.72 -23.52 -7.58
CA ALA A 4 0.41 -24.78 -8.24
C ALA A 4 -1.10 -24.90 -8.47
N ASN A 5 -1.51 -25.71 -9.46
CA ASN A 5 -2.91 -25.89 -9.89
C ASN A 5 -3.62 -24.58 -10.27
N MET A 6 -2.88 -23.66 -10.88
CA MET A 6 -3.40 -22.37 -11.33
C MET A 6 -4.18 -22.52 -12.64
N SER A 7 -5.19 -21.67 -12.80
CA SER A 7 -5.91 -21.57 -14.07
C SER A 7 -5.08 -20.82 -15.11
N ASP A 8 -5.30 -21.10 -16.39
CA ASP A 8 -4.63 -20.37 -17.47
C ASP A 8 -4.92 -18.86 -17.37
N GLY A 9 -3.87 -18.05 -17.37
CA GLY A 9 -3.94 -16.59 -17.22
C GLY A 9 -4.03 -16.09 -15.76
N GLU A 10 -4.16 -16.98 -14.77
CA GLU A 10 -4.09 -16.60 -13.35
C GLU A 10 -2.67 -16.11 -13.00
N GLN A 11 -2.60 -15.05 -12.19
CA GLN A 11 -1.32 -14.47 -11.80
C GLN A 11 -0.81 -15.07 -10.49
N PRO A 12 0.47 -15.48 -10.40
CA PRO A 12 1.02 -16.10 -9.19
C PRO A 12 1.40 -15.05 -8.14
N ASN A 13 0.48 -14.13 -7.83
CA ASN A 13 0.71 -12.98 -6.96
C ASN A 13 0.07 -13.14 -5.58
N GLY A 14 -0.44 -14.32 -5.21
CA GLY A 14 -1.06 -14.49 -3.89
C GLY A 14 -0.15 -14.07 -2.71
N HIS A 15 1.18 -14.09 -2.87
CA HIS A 15 2.13 -13.60 -1.85
C HIS A 15 2.00 -12.09 -1.62
N SER A 16 1.78 -11.31 -2.67
CA SER A 16 1.61 -9.86 -2.57
C SER A 16 0.37 -9.53 -1.76
N HIS A 17 -0.73 -10.26 -1.97
CA HIS A 17 -1.96 -10.11 -1.19
C HIS A 17 -1.75 -10.41 0.31
N CYS A 18 -1.02 -11.48 0.63
CA CYS A 18 -0.71 -11.81 2.03
C CYS A 18 0.20 -10.75 2.68
N GLN A 19 1.18 -10.23 1.95
CA GLN A 19 2.05 -9.16 2.44
C GLN A 19 1.28 -7.85 2.61
N GLN A 20 0.40 -7.50 1.68
CA GLN A 20 -0.47 -6.33 1.76
C GLN A 20 -1.39 -6.39 2.98
N LEU A 21 -1.94 -7.56 3.30
CA LEU A 21 -2.77 -7.76 4.49
C LEU A 21 -1.99 -7.46 5.79
N LEU A 22 -0.70 -7.73 5.81
CA LEU A 22 0.17 -7.48 6.96
C LEU A 22 0.66 -6.03 7.04
N LEU A 23 0.97 -5.41 5.90
CA LEU A 23 1.50 -4.05 5.83
C LEU A 23 0.42 -2.97 5.91
N GLY A 24 -0.82 -3.30 5.56
CA GLY A 24 -1.89 -2.32 5.42
C GLY A 24 -1.92 -1.66 4.04
N ALA A 25 -3.07 -1.09 3.70
CA ALA A 25 -3.31 -0.44 2.40
C ALA A 25 -3.41 1.08 2.45
N SER A 26 -3.46 1.65 3.65
CA SER A 26 -3.68 3.07 3.86
C SER A 26 -3.15 3.48 5.22
N GLU A 27 -2.68 4.72 5.33
CA GLU A 27 -2.26 5.33 6.58
C GLU A 27 -2.96 6.67 6.79
N ALA A 28 -3.37 6.93 8.02
CA ALA A 28 -3.97 8.21 8.42
C ALA A 28 -2.91 9.08 9.08
N ILE A 29 -2.71 10.30 8.58
CA ILE A 29 -1.66 11.21 9.03
C ILE A 29 -2.29 12.50 9.49
N PRO A 30 -2.07 12.92 10.75
CA PRO A 30 -2.56 14.21 11.22
C PRO A 30 -1.91 15.37 10.46
N ILE A 31 -2.69 16.41 10.20
CA ILE A 31 -2.21 17.65 9.61
C ILE A 31 -2.42 18.75 10.65
N VAL A 32 -1.34 19.44 11.01
CA VAL A 32 -1.38 20.55 11.99
C VAL A 32 -0.68 21.75 11.39
N ALA A 33 -1.35 22.90 11.40
CA ALA A 33 -0.84 24.15 10.80
C ALA A 33 -0.35 23.98 9.34
N GLY A 34 -1.08 23.17 8.56
CA GLY A 34 -0.77 22.91 7.14
C GLY A 34 0.41 21.94 6.89
N GLN A 35 0.94 21.28 7.93
CA GLN A 35 2.06 20.34 7.80
C GLN A 35 1.65 18.92 8.22
N LEU A 36 2.14 17.91 7.49
CA LEU A 36 2.02 16.51 7.89
C LEU A 36 2.80 16.30 9.19
N LEU A 37 2.12 15.85 10.24
CA LEU A 37 2.74 15.60 11.53
C LEU A 37 3.41 14.22 11.51
N LEU A 38 4.66 14.19 11.06
CA LEU A 38 5.53 13.02 11.08
C LEU A 38 6.63 13.19 12.12
N GLY A 39 6.94 12.13 12.86
CA GLY A 39 8.12 12.07 13.71
C GLY A 39 9.42 12.15 12.90
N GLN A 40 10.52 12.52 13.56
CA GLN A 40 11.84 12.74 12.94
C GLN A 40 12.26 11.62 11.96
N TRP A 41 11.92 10.38 12.29
CA TRP A 41 12.28 9.17 11.54
C TRP A 41 11.13 8.56 10.73
N GLN A 42 9.92 9.09 10.83
CA GLN A 42 8.76 8.56 10.09
C GLN A 42 8.81 9.02 8.64
N ARG A 43 8.53 8.10 7.72
CA ARG A 43 8.46 8.34 6.28
C ARG A 43 7.29 7.53 5.72
N LEU A 44 6.69 8.04 4.66
CA LEU A 44 5.66 7.32 3.91
C LEU A 44 6.30 6.62 2.74
N PHE A 45 5.94 5.36 2.57
CA PHE A 45 6.41 4.54 1.46
C PHE A 45 5.21 3.93 0.73
N LEU A 46 5.24 4.01 -0.59
CA LEU A 46 4.46 3.12 -1.44
C LEU A 46 5.30 1.87 -1.66
N VAL A 47 4.83 0.72 -1.15
CA VAL A 47 5.53 -0.56 -1.31
C VAL A 47 4.87 -1.35 -2.43
N GLU A 48 5.57 -1.52 -3.55
CA GLU A 48 5.13 -2.38 -4.65
C GLU A 48 5.41 -3.85 -4.32
N LEU A 49 4.37 -4.68 -4.36
CA LEU A 49 4.44 -6.10 -4.00
C LEU A 49 4.12 -7.04 -5.18
N ASP A 50 3.61 -6.52 -6.30
CA ASP A 50 3.18 -7.29 -7.48
C ASP A 50 3.59 -6.65 -8.82
N ARG A 51 4.90 -6.70 -9.10
CA ARG A 51 5.55 -6.32 -10.37
C ARG A 51 5.44 -4.82 -10.72
N GLY A 52 6.29 -4.35 -11.63
CA GLY A 52 6.26 -2.97 -12.13
C GLY A 52 5.03 -2.73 -13.01
N ARG A 53 4.00 -2.14 -12.43
CA ARG A 53 2.75 -1.73 -13.10
C ARG A 53 2.41 -0.32 -12.63
N GLU A 54 1.55 0.35 -13.38
CA GLU A 54 1.00 1.61 -12.90
C GLU A 54 0.17 1.38 -11.63
N ARG A 55 0.37 2.28 -10.66
CA ARG A 55 -0.32 2.29 -9.38
C ARG A 55 -0.92 3.66 -9.16
N GLU A 56 -2.10 3.66 -8.58
CA GLU A 56 -2.80 4.86 -8.17
C GLU A 56 -2.71 4.98 -6.64
N VAL A 57 -2.46 6.20 -6.17
CA VAL A 57 -2.50 6.54 -4.74
C VAL A 57 -3.49 7.67 -4.58
N VAL A 58 -4.51 7.43 -3.74
CA VAL A 58 -5.53 8.43 -3.44
C VAL A 58 -5.20 9.09 -2.11
N VAL A 59 -5.20 10.43 -2.09
CA VAL A 59 -5.05 11.22 -0.87
C VAL A 59 -6.37 11.92 -0.58
N GLN A 60 -6.96 11.60 0.56
CA GLN A 60 -8.18 12.24 1.03
C GLN A 60 -7.88 13.12 2.24
N LEU A 61 -8.28 14.39 2.17
CA LEU A 61 -8.21 15.34 3.27
C LEU A 61 -9.58 15.41 3.96
N VAL A 62 -9.58 15.33 5.28
CA VAL A 62 -10.78 15.43 6.11
C VAL A 62 -10.46 16.34 7.29
N GLY A 63 -11.21 17.42 7.44
CA GLY A 63 -10.99 18.43 8.48
C GLY A 63 -11.42 19.83 8.02
N GLU A 64 -11.19 20.82 8.88
CA GLU A 64 -11.39 22.25 8.63
C GLU A 64 -10.04 22.99 8.53
#